data_AF-C6HMM4-F1
#
_entry.id   AF-C6HMM4-F1
#
_cell.length_a   1.000
_cell.length_b   1.000
_cell.length_c   1.000
_cell.angle_alpha   90.00
_cell.angle_beta   90.00
_cell.angle_gamma   90.00
#
_symmetry.space_group_name_H-M   'P 1'
#
loop_
_entity.id
_entity.type
_entity.pdbx_description
1 polymer ?
#
loop_
_entity_poly.entity_id
_entity_poly.type
_entity_poly.pdbx_seq_one_letter_code
_entity_poly.pdbx_strand_id
1 'polypeptide(L)'
;MSRALKAFGEKVSNNSKQLAKLFKEAAAGSRLLPSRTSKNDEEYQCRIDIGEEVKDNPGYYNVYLQVNSQARSEGLKDWLKKNPHGNLATAQVKRNIRRREARGRKACGVGTD
;
A
#
# COMPACT_ATOMS: atom_id res chain seq x y z
N MET A 1 -15.62 6.28 14.33
CA MET A 1 -14.62 5.56 13.50
C MET A 1 -15.18 5.08 12.17
N SER A 2 -16.28 4.30 12.17
CA SER A 2 -16.92 3.75 10.96
C SER A 2 -17.19 4.79 9.85
N ARG A 3 -17.69 5.97 10.20
CA ARG A 3 -17.95 7.05 9.23
C ARG A 3 -16.69 7.54 8.51
N ALA A 4 -15.56 7.64 9.20
CA ALA A 4 -14.31 8.10 8.60
C ALA A 4 -13.73 7.06 7.63
N LEU A 5 -13.80 5.78 8.00
CA LEU A 5 -13.40 4.67 7.13
C LEU A 5 -14.30 4.56 5.90
N LYS A 6 -15.62 4.72 6.07
CA LYS A 6 -16.57 4.75 4.96
C LYS A 6 -16.28 5.90 4.00
N ALA A 7 -16.09 7.12 4.53
CA ALA A 7 -15.75 8.28 3.73
C ALA A 7 -14.40 8.11 3.00
N PHE A 8 -13.42 7.48 3.64
CA PHE A 8 -12.16 7.13 2.99
C PHE A 8 -12.37 6.17 1.82
N GLY A 9 -13.08 5.07 2.06
CA GLY A 9 -13.42 4.09 1.02
C GLY A 9 -14.15 4.73 -0.16
N GLU A 10 -15.18 5.53 0.11
CA GLU A 10 -15.93 6.27 -0.92
C GLU A 10 -15.03 7.22 -1.72
N LYS A 11 -14.12 7.96 -1.07
CA LYS A 11 -13.18 8.85 -1.78
C LYS A 11 -12.22 8.09 -2.69
N VAL A 12 -11.75 6.92 -2.25
CA VAL A 12 -10.85 6.08 -3.05
C VAL A 12 -11.60 5.45 -4.22
N SER A 13 -12.78 4.88 -3.96
CA SER A 13 -13.61 4.23 -4.98
C SER A 13 -14.17 5.21 -6.02
N ASN A 14 -14.57 6.42 -5.60
CA ASN A 14 -15.07 7.46 -6.50
C ASN A 14 -13.96 8.14 -7.30
N ASN A 15 -12.68 7.91 -6.95
CA ASN A 15 -11.54 8.49 -7.64
C ASN A 15 -10.78 7.41 -8.42
N SER A 16 -11.14 7.25 -9.69
CA SER A 16 -10.53 6.27 -10.60
C SER A 16 -8.99 6.38 -10.67
N LYS A 17 -8.41 7.57 -10.49
CA LYS A 17 -6.95 7.75 -10.45
C LYS A 17 -6.33 7.17 -9.19
N GLN A 18 -7.01 7.24 -8.05
CA GLN A 18 -6.54 6.61 -6.80
C GLN A 18 -6.75 5.10 -6.86
N LEU A 19 -7.90 4.64 -7.37
CA LEU A 19 -8.16 3.23 -7.57
C LEU A 19 -7.13 2.59 -8.50
N ALA A 20 -6.77 3.26 -9.60
CA ALA A 20 -5.72 2.79 -10.51
C ALA A 20 -4.35 2.64 -9.83
N LYS A 21 -4.04 3.42 -8.79
CA LYS A 21 -2.76 3.29 -8.06
C LYS A 21 -2.67 2.00 -7.23
N LEU A 22 -3.80 1.44 -6.80
CA LEU A 22 -3.80 0.12 -6.15
C LEU A 22 -3.25 -0.96 -7.09
N PHE A 23 -3.49 -0.81 -8.39
CA PHE A 23 -3.07 -1.74 -9.42
C PHE A 23 -1.74 -1.38 -10.09
N LYS A 24 -1.16 -0.21 -9.80
CA LYS A 24 0.17 0.16 -10.33
C LYS A 24 1.28 -0.56 -9.57
N GLU A 25 2.32 -0.97 -10.29
CA GLU A 25 3.56 -1.45 -9.69
C GLU A 25 4.11 -0.41 -8.71
N ALA A 26 4.41 -0.88 -7.50
CA ALA A 26 4.87 -0.08 -6.38
C ALA A 26 5.82 -0.96 -5.58
N ALA A 27 6.93 -0.38 -5.12
CA ALA A 27 7.92 -1.12 -4.34
C ALA A 27 7.32 -1.56 -3.00
N ALA A 28 7.77 -2.72 -2.49
CA ALA A 28 7.41 -3.14 -1.13
C ALA A 28 7.81 -2.04 -0.11
N GLY A 29 6.96 -1.81 0.88
CA GLY A 29 7.12 -0.75 1.88
C GLY A 29 6.73 0.66 1.40
N SER A 30 6.26 0.82 0.16
CA SER A 30 5.84 2.13 -0.36
C SER A 30 4.36 2.43 -0.07
N ARG A 31 4.02 3.72 -0.06
CA ARG A 31 2.63 4.17 0.05
C ARG A 31 1.93 4.03 -1.30
N LEU A 32 0.83 3.27 -1.35
CA LEU A 32 -0.01 3.14 -2.55
C LEU A 32 -0.90 4.36 -2.71
N LEU A 33 -1.63 4.71 -1.64
CA LEU A 33 -2.54 5.83 -1.66
C LEU A 33 -2.85 6.36 -0.24
N PRO A 34 -3.32 7.61 -0.14
CA PRO A 34 -3.22 8.64 -1.16
C PRO A 34 -1.74 9.06 -1.37
N SER A 35 -1.46 9.82 -2.42
CA SER A 35 -0.11 10.38 -2.61
C SER A 35 0.30 11.21 -1.39
N ARG A 36 1.56 11.07 -0.97
CA ARG A 36 2.12 11.71 0.23
C ARG A 36 2.15 13.23 0.10
N THR A 37 1.07 13.88 0.50
CA THR A 37 0.96 15.34 0.60
C THR A 37 0.18 15.67 1.88
N SER A 38 0.54 16.75 2.57
CA SER A 38 -0.15 17.13 3.82
C SER A 38 -1.65 17.31 3.62
N LYS A 39 -2.05 17.87 2.47
CA LYS A 39 -3.46 18.00 2.08
C LYS A 39 -4.17 16.65 2.02
N ASN A 40 -3.58 15.66 1.32
CA ASN A 40 -4.20 14.35 1.21
C ASN A 40 -4.21 13.62 2.55
N ASP A 41 -3.13 13.74 3.33
CA ASP A 41 -3.00 13.01 4.59
C ASP A 41 -4.06 13.47 5.60
N GLU A 42 -4.37 14.77 5.62
CA GLU A 42 -5.48 15.36 6.38
C GLU A 42 -6.86 15.04 5.79
N GLU A 43 -7.00 15.12 4.46
CA GLU A 43 -8.29 14.98 3.79
C GLU A 43 -8.83 13.53 3.81
N TYR A 44 -7.93 12.56 3.63
CA TYR A 44 -8.25 11.13 3.62
C TYR A 44 -8.19 10.54 5.02
N GLN A 45 -7.38 11.10 5.93
CA GLN A 45 -7.18 10.66 7.32
C GLN A 45 -6.62 9.22 7.48
N CYS A 46 -6.65 8.41 6.44
CA CYS A 46 -6.08 7.07 6.37
C CYS A 46 -5.18 6.95 5.13
N ARG A 47 -4.31 5.94 5.15
CA ARG A 47 -3.42 5.58 4.06
C ARG A 47 -3.37 4.07 3.87
N ILE A 48 -3.03 3.67 2.66
CA ILE A 48 -2.77 2.28 2.30
C ILE A 48 -1.32 2.18 1.86
N ASP A 49 -0.58 1.33 2.56
CA ASP A 49 0.81 1.03 2.27
C ASP A 49 0.91 -0.42 1.76
N ILE A 50 1.78 -0.67 0.79
CA ILE A 50 2.09 -2.03 0.34
C ILE A 50 3.24 -2.57 1.16
N GLY A 51 3.08 -3.80 1.66
CA GLY A 51 4.09 -4.55 2.37
C GLY A 51 4.92 -5.42 1.43
N GLU A 52 5.64 -6.35 2.05
CA GLU A 52 6.42 -7.34 1.34
C GLU A 52 5.52 -8.40 0.67
N GLU A 53 6.12 -9.10 -0.29
CA GLU A 53 5.55 -10.31 -0.86
C GLU A 53 5.37 -11.37 0.23
N VAL A 54 4.24 -12.06 0.20
CA VAL A 54 3.94 -13.14 1.14
C VAL A 54 4.87 -14.30 0.85
N LYS A 55 5.72 -14.66 1.82
CA LYS A 55 6.75 -15.71 1.67
C LYS A 55 6.19 -17.03 1.15
N ASP A 56 5.00 -17.40 1.63
CA ASP A 56 4.36 -18.68 1.30
C ASP A 56 3.49 -18.61 0.03
N ASN A 57 3.31 -17.42 -0.56
CA ASN A 57 2.44 -17.25 -1.72
C ASN A 57 2.99 -16.18 -2.68
N PRO A 58 3.93 -16.57 -3.58
CA PRO A 58 4.52 -15.67 -4.55
C PRO A 58 3.46 -14.97 -5.43
N GLY A 59 3.63 -13.66 -5.62
CA GLY A 59 2.68 -12.78 -6.31
C GLY A 59 1.59 -12.20 -5.40
N TYR A 60 1.50 -12.61 -4.14
CA TYR A 60 0.63 -11.96 -3.15
C TYR A 60 1.44 -10.99 -2.31
N TYR A 61 0.89 -9.80 -2.10
CA TYR A 61 1.51 -8.75 -1.31
C TYR A 61 0.60 -8.39 -0.15
N ASN A 62 1.19 -8.17 1.02
CA ASN A 62 0.46 -7.61 2.15
C ASN A 62 0.13 -6.14 1.86
N VAL A 63 -1.04 -5.70 2.27
CA VAL A 63 -1.50 -4.33 2.14
C VAL A 63 -2.04 -3.91 3.48
N TYR A 64 -1.55 -2.77 3.98
CA TYR A 64 -1.84 -2.27 5.31
C TYR A 64 -2.65 -0.99 5.21
N LEU A 65 -3.81 -0.97 5.85
CA LEU A 65 -4.58 0.24 6.09
C LEU A 65 -4.11 0.85 7.41
N GLN A 66 -3.50 2.02 7.37
CA GLN A 66 -3.03 2.76 8.53
C GLN A 66 -3.76 4.10 8.67
N VAL A 67 -3.90 4.54 9.92
CA VAL A 67 -4.43 5.86 10.23
C VAL A 67 -3.30 6.89 10.15
N ASN A 68 -3.55 8.04 9.52
CA ASN A 68 -2.58 9.12 9.49
C ASN A 68 -2.54 9.88 10.82
N SER A 69 -1.38 10.41 11.19
CA SER A 69 -1.25 11.24 12.40
C SER A 69 -2.05 12.54 12.31
N GLN A 70 -2.34 13.00 11.10
CA GLN A 70 -3.17 14.17 10.81
C GLN A 70 -4.68 13.87 10.79
N ALA A 71 -5.11 12.66 11.21
CA ALA A 71 -6.52 12.31 11.26
C ALA A 71 -7.30 13.31 12.15
N ARG A 72 -8.45 13.80 11.65
CA ARG A 72 -9.27 14.80 12.34
C ARG A 72 -10.41 14.16 13.14
N SER A 73 -10.88 12.98 12.71
CA SER A 73 -11.94 12.23 13.38
C SER A 73 -11.50 11.77 14.78
N GLU A 74 -12.30 12.10 15.79
CA GLU A 74 -12.04 11.72 17.19
C GLU A 74 -11.81 10.21 17.34
N GLY A 75 -12.67 9.38 16.74
CA GLY A 75 -12.51 7.93 16.83
C GLY A 75 -11.23 7.39 16.18
N LEU A 76 -10.68 8.06 15.15
CA LEU A 76 -9.39 7.69 14.57
C LEU A 76 -8.23 8.17 15.45
N LYS A 77 -8.34 9.37 16.02
CA LYS A 77 -7.35 9.89 16.98
C LYS A 77 -7.25 9.00 18.21
N ASP A 78 -8.37 8.58 18.77
CA ASP A 78 -8.38 7.73 19.97
C ASP A 78 -7.83 6.34 19.70
N TRP A 79 -8.08 5.81 18.50
CA TRP A 79 -7.44 4.56 18.08
C TRP A 79 -5.94 4.72 17.89
N LEU A 80 -5.49 5.82 17.27
CA LEU A 80 -4.08 6.09 17.06
C LEU A 80 -3.33 6.29 18.39
N LYS A 81 -3.95 6.93 19.39
CA LYS A 81 -3.38 7.03 20.74
C LYS A 81 -3.13 5.65 21.37
N LYS A 82 -4.04 4.70 21.14
CA LYS A 82 -3.91 3.32 21.63
C LYS A 82 -2.97 2.47 20.79
N ASN A 83 -2.86 2.77 19.49
CA ASN A 83 -2.09 2.01 18.51
C ASN A 83 -1.30 2.96 17.59
N PRO A 84 -0.21 3.60 18.06
CA PRO A 84 0.51 4.63 17.31
C PRO A 84 1.09 4.15 15.98
N HIS A 85 1.47 2.88 15.92
CA HIS A 85 2.03 2.22 14.74
C HIS A 85 1.16 1.04 14.27
N GLY A 86 -0.10 1.00 14.71
CA GLY A 86 -1.01 -0.08 14.38
C GLY A 86 -1.44 -0.04 12.91
N ASN A 87 -1.73 -1.24 12.39
CA ASN A 87 -2.49 -1.40 11.15
C ASN A 87 -3.95 -1.58 11.52
N LEU A 88 -4.83 -0.73 10.99
CA LEU A 88 -6.27 -0.80 11.21
C LEU A 88 -6.88 -2.01 10.48
N ALA A 89 -6.33 -2.34 9.31
CA ALA A 89 -6.62 -3.57 8.60
C ALA A 89 -5.40 -4.05 7.82
N THR A 90 -5.31 -5.36 7.63
CA THR A 90 -4.33 -6.01 6.75
C THR A 90 -5.08 -6.88 5.76
N ALA A 91 -4.72 -6.80 4.49
CA ALA A 91 -5.27 -7.64 3.44
C ALA A 91 -4.13 -8.14 2.54
N GLN A 92 -4.35 -9.28 1.88
CA GLN A 92 -3.43 -9.78 0.86
C GLN A 92 -4.03 -9.50 -0.51
N VAL A 93 -3.23 -8.93 -1.41
CA VAL A 93 -3.65 -8.69 -2.80
C VAL A 93 -2.74 -9.44 -3.75
N LYS A 94 -3.34 -10.13 -4.71
CA LYS A 94 -2.60 -10.75 -5.80
C LYS A 94 -2.23 -9.67 -6.81
N ARG A 95 -0.93 -9.41 -6.98
CA ARG A 95 -0.44 -8.63 -8.11
C ARG A 95 -0.01 -9.59 -9.19
N ASN A 96 -0.68 -9.53 -10.33
CA ASN A 96 -0.21 -10.16 -11.56
C ASN A 96 0.99 -9.36 -12.08
N ILE A 97 2.10 -9.39 -11.36
CA ILE A 97 3.37 -8.92 -11.91
C ILE A 97 3.66 -9.89 -13.05
N ARG A 98 3.64 -9.39 -14.30
CA ARG A 98 4.30 -10.11 -15.39
C ARG A 98 5.74 -10.22 -14.93
N ARG A 99 6.12 -11.38 -14.40
CA ARG A 99 7.49 -11.70 -14.01
C ARG A 99 8.31 -11.48 -15.26
N ARG A 100 8.90 -10.29 -15.41
CA ARG A 100 9.88 -10.03 -16.46
C ARG A 100 10.99 -10.97 -16.06
N GLU A 101 11.11 -12.08 -16.77
CA GLU A 101 12.17 -13.05 -16.54
C GLU A 101 13.47 -12.25 -16.56
N ALA A 102 14.03 -11.98 -15.39
CA ALA A 102 15.43 -11.62 -15.26
C ALA A 102 16.18 -12.90 -15.58
N ARG A 103 16.23 -13.25 -16.88
CA ARG A 103 17.25 -14.16 -17.40
C ARG A 103 18.55 -13.44 -17.12
N GLY A 104 19.19 -13.85 -16.03
CA GLY A 104 20.56 -13.49 -15.77
C GLY A 104 21.36 -13.84 -17.02
N ARG A 105 21.81 -12.83 -17.76
CA ARG A 105 23.03 -12.98 -18.56
C ARG A 105 24.16 -13.13 -17.55
N LYS A 106 24.34 -14.36 -17.04
CA LYS A 106 25.68 -14.81 -16.66
C LYS A 106 26.45 -14.95 -17.97
N ALA A 107 27.07 -13.86 -18.42
CA ALA A 107 28.24 -13.98 -19.27
C ALA A 107 29.44 -14.28 -18.35
N CYS A 108 29.47 -15.49 -17.79
CA CYS A 108 30.72 -16.09 -17.33
C CYS A 108 31.30 -16.83 -18.54
N GLY A 109 32.58 -16.57 -18.79
CA GLY A 109 33.22 -16.80 -20.08
C GLY A 109 33.42 -18.24 -20.49
N VAL A 110 33.82 -18.38 -21.74
CA VAL A 110 34.74 -19.42 -22.21
C VAL A 110 35.74 -18.68 -23.08
N GLY A 111 36.98 -18.57 -22.59
CA GLY A 111 38.13 -18.38 -23.45
C GLY A 111 38.38 -19.70 -24.19
N THR A 112 38.76 -19.59 -25.44
CA THR A 112 39.46 -20.65 -26.18
C THR A 112 40.43 -19.95 -27.11
N ASP A 113 41.66 -20.45 -27.03
CA ASP A 113 42.94 -20.13 -27.68
C ASP A 113 42.95 -19.26 -28.95
#